data_AF-A0A9D1R3S8-F1
#
_entry.id   AF-A0A9D1R3S8-F1
#
_cell.length_a   1.000
_cell.length_b   1.000
_cell.length_c   1.000
_cell.angle_alpha   90.00
_cell.angle_beta   90.00
_cell.angle_gamma   90.00
#
_symmetry.space_group_name_H-M   'P 1'
#
loop_
_entity.id
_entity.type
_entity.pdbx_description
1 polymer ?
#
loop_
_entity_poly.entity_id
_entity_poly.type
_entity_poly.pdbx_seq_one_letter_code
_entity_poly.pdbx_strand_id
1 'polypeptide(L)'
;MPPRINRPNLALRQFAAQADAAQGLNNRVIFRNGRLQTASGVSAFFAGSEARRATVEAFKRSIIREYGQTVGDALSPRLDTLCAQGKSLKASVIQDFLRDAAAAKEQLGQINRTSVHAFCNGDLPGHGVNEALDAFYAAHPRLTPALRDDMRELVLAQLQTFGVLDDQNLNDPFKLFDDVSQGKLPCMIDMMAACGELPESAFYPYRDLMERGVDRPRDVAWLANFAGSLFTLSLMAEKLPEMRALQPEGLLTLETAWRVCFGEDVPQAVLDKWPGAVGEDFFNRTERLVADALERMGRLDPGTEMSVKLAVSNGIRLERAIELCARPGRLTLEDLTGHPRLYSVKAGTTPEEVERAIAADLNRWGTQGSLVGYEPVIAFRRPTGDHIHRIRHLRGLSEAECAAFRSGQPSPKSRALMDSVRALCGEGHPVQEAVVGFGLSQAGLNLIRNLSSLTGVPRDEHSPCDITVRPGVAGDVFLHYETPPNSPLDFRAEYVVHPDGSSELTALDMGPRDVTADE
;
A
#
# COMPACT_ATOMS: atom_id res chain seq x y z
N MET A 1 0.67 -0.79 5.79
CA MET A 1 0.23 -1.10 7.18
C MET A 1 -1.29 -1.11 7.21
N PRO A 2 -1.97 -2.06 7.87
CA PRO A 2 -3.40 -1.91 8.12
C PRO A 2 -3.61 -0.72 9.07
N PRO A 3 -4.75 0.00 8.98
CA PRO A 3 -5.03 1.09 9.90
C PRO A 3 -4.98 0.55 11.32
N ARG A 4 -4.23 1.22 12.20
CA ARG A 4 -4.41 1.08 13.63
C ARG A 4 -5.82 1.62 13.92
N ILE A 5 -6.82 0.77 13.76
CA ILE A 5 -8.15 1.04 14.31
C ILE A 5 -7.90 1.16 15.81
N ASN A 6 -7.89 2.39 16.31
CA ASN A 6 -7.92 2.71 17.73
C ASN A 6 -9.28 2.25 18.25
N ARG A 7 -9.47 0.92 18.33
CA ARG A 7 -10.56 0.35 19.08
C ARG A 7 -10.24 0.68 20.54
N PRO A 8 -11.06 1.51 21.21
CA PRO A 8 -10.85 1.79 22.62
C PRO A 8 -10.76 0.47 23.38
N ASN A 9 -9.75 0.34 24.24
CA ASN A 9 -9.43 -0.96 24.83
C ASN A 9 -10.60 -1.43 25.70
N LEU A 10 -11.28 -2.49 25.26
CA LEU A 10 -12.43 -3.08 25.95
C LEU A 10 -12.12 -3.38 27.42
N ALA A 11 -10.86 -3.73 27.74
CA ALA A 11 -10.41 -4.01 29.09
C ALA A 11 -10.33 -2.76 29.98
N LEU A 12 -9.81 -1.63 29.47
CA LEU A 12 -9.70 -0.41 30.27
C LEU A 12 -11.09 0.21 30.55
N ARG A 13 -11.99 0.15 29.56
CA ARG A 13 -13.41 0.53 29.74
C ARG A 13 -14.10 -0.33 30.78
N GLN A 14 -13.80 -1.63 30.82
CA GLN A 14 -14.31 -2.51 31.87
C GLN A 14 -13.78 -2.11 33.25
N PHE A 15 -12.48 -1.77 33.39
CA PHE A 15 -11.95 -1.26 34.65
C PHE A 15 -12.64 0.04 35.09
N ALA A 16 -12.83 1.00 34.17
CA ALA A 16 -13.52 2.25 34.45
C ALA A 16 -14.98 2.01 34.89
N ALA A 17 -15.74 1.24 34.11
CA ALA A 17 -17.13 0.92 34.42
C ALA A 17 -17.30 0.19 35.77
N GLN A 18 -16.36 -0.73 36.10
CA GLN A 18 -16.38 -1.42 37.39
C GLN A 18 -15.97 -0.51 38.55
N ALA A 19 -15.08 0.47 38.32
CA ALA A 19 -14.73 1.47 39.33
C ALA A 19 -15.90 2.45 39.58
N ASP A 20 -16.60 2.88 38.54
CA ASP A 20 -17.77 3.75 38.63
C ASP A 20 -18.93 3.03 39.35
N ALA A 21 -19.20 1.77 39.00
CA ALA A 21 -20.21 0.94 39.68
C ALA A 21 -19.86 0.66 41.16
N ALA A 22 -18.60 0.83 41.56
CA ALA A 22 -18.11 0.64 42.91
C ALA A 22 -18.12 1.94 43.77
N GLN A 23 -18.56 3.07 43.22
CA GLN A 23 -18.65 4.33 43.96
C GLN A 23 -19.65 4.22 45.12
N GLY A 24 -19.18 4.53 46.34
CA GLY A 24 -20.03 4.68 47.53
C GLY A 24 -19.71 3.77 48.74
N LEU A 25 -18.86 2.74 48.62
CA LEU A 25 -18.77 1.70 49.68
C LEU A 25 -17.36 1.09 49.95
N ASN A 26 -16.25 1.84 49.80
CA ASN A 26 -14.89 1.27 49.99
C ASN A 26 -14.62 -0.01 49.15
N ASN A 27 -15.41 -0.21 48.08
CA ASN A 27 -15.40 -1.39 47.25
C ASN A 27 -14.14 -1.44 46.39
N ARG A 28 -13.69 -2.66 46.08
CA ARG A 28 -12.45 -2.97 45.36
C ARG A 28 -12.78 -3.71 44.08
N VAL A 29 -11.92 -3.56 43.08
CA VAL A 29 -12.00 -4.34 41.83
C VAL A 29 -11.04 -5.51 41.93
N ILE A 30 -11.52 -6.72 41.68
CA ILE A 30 -10.70 -7.94 41.69
C ILE A 30 -10.92 -8.75 40.42
N PHE A 31 -9.87 -9.42 39.95
CA PHE A 31 -9.94 -10.41 38.88
C PHE A 31 -10.18 -11.80 39.48
N ARG A 32 -11.34 -12.41 39.19
CA ARG A 32 -11.71 -13.74 39.69
C ARG A 32 -12.37 -14.55 38.57
N ASN A 33 -11.98 -15.83 38.43
CA ASN A 33 -12.53 -16.76 37.43
C ASN A 33 -12.53 -16.19 35.99
N GLY A 34 -11.45 -15.49 35.60
CA GLY A 34 -11.32 -14.92 34.26
C GLY A 34 -12.13 -13.65 33.98
N ARG A 35 -12.74 -13.01 35.00
CA ARG A 35 -13.54 -11.79 34.85
C ARG A 35 -13.24 -10.75 35.95
N LEU A 36 -13.41 -9.47 35.61
CA LEU A 36 -13.38 -8.36 36.56
C LEU A 36 -14.71 -8.29 37.33
N GLN A 37 -14.65 -8.12 38.64
CA GLN A 37 -15.82 -8.02 39.52
C GLN A 37 -15.62 -6.95 40.60
N THR A 38 -16.69 -6.25 40.97
CA THR A 38 -16.74 -5.43 42.20
C THR A 38 -16.87 -6.33 43.43
N ALA A 39 -16.02 -6.11 44.43
CA ALA A 39 -16.05 -6.84 45.68
C ALA A 39 -16.06 -5.88 46.88
N SER A 40 -16.86 -6.20 47.89
CA SER A 40 -16.87 -5.49 49.17
C SER A 40 -15.51 -5.60 49.88
N GLY A 41 -15.21 -4.65 50.77
CA GLY A 41 -13.91 -4.59 51.47
C GLY A 41 -13.48 -5.90 52.14
N VAL A 42 -14.43 -6.68 52.66
CA VAL A 42 -14.20 -8.00 53.29
C VAL A 42 -13.94 -9.08 52.23
N SER A 43 -14.78 -9.18 51.20
CA SER A 43 -14.66 -10.22 50.15
C SER A 43 -13.42 -10.06 49.27
N ALA A 44 -12.97 -8.82 49.04
CA ALA A 44 -11.74 -8.51 48.31
C ALA A 44 -10.45 -8.82 49.10
N PHE A 45 -10.54 -8.90 50.43
CA PHE A 45 -9.41 -9.27 51.30
C PHE A 45 -9.08 -10.77 51.20
N PHE A 46 -10.10 -11.60 50.93
CA PHE A 46 -9.97 -13.05 50.73
C PHE A 46 -9.61 -13.47 49.30
N ALA A 47 -9.51 -12.53 48.34
CA ALA A 47 -8.91 -12.84 47.04
C ALA A 47 -7.42 -13.20 47.24
N GLY A 48 -6.93 -14.32 46.70
CA GLY A 48 -5.53 -14.73 46.84
C GLY A 48 -4.55 -13.65 46.37
N SER A 49 -3.33 -13.62 46.93
CA SER A 49 -2.29 -12.63 46.58
C SER A 49 -1.99 -12.63 45.07
N GLU A 50 -2.01 -13.80 44.44
CA GLU A 50 -1.81 -14.00 43.01
C GLU A 50 -2.89 -13.32 42.16
N ALA A 51 -4.17 -13.45 42.54
CA ALA A 51 -5.28 -12.78 41.86
C ALA A 51 -5.18 -11.25 41.96
N ARG A 52 -4.71 -10.73 43.11
CA ARG A 52 -4.49 -9.29 43.31
C ARG A 52 -3.36 -8.77 42.42
N ARG A 53 -2.23 -9.50 42.32
CA ARG A 53 -1.13 -9.16 41.40
C ARG A 53 -1.57 -9.19 39.94
N ALA A 54 -2.29 -10.24 39.52
CA ALA A 54 -2.82 -10.34 38.17
C ALA A 54 -3.76 -9.18 37.81
N THR A 55 -4.57 -8.71 38.77
CA THR A 55 -5.45 -7.54 38.57
C THR A 55 -4.65 -6.26 38.32
N VAL A 56 -3.57 -6.03 39.08
CA VAL A 56 -2.70 -4.85 38.90
C VAL A 56 -1.94 -4.90 37.58
N GLU A 57 -1.40 -6.06 37.21
CA GLU A 57 -0.71 -6.25 35.92
C GLU A 57 -1.64 -6.06 34.72
N ALA A 58 -2.87 -6.58 34.79
CA ALA A 58 -3.88 -6.37 33.75
C ALA A 58 -4.27 -4.90 33.61
N PHE A 59 -4.36 -4.18 34.73
CA PHE A 59 -4.63 -2.74 34.73
C PHE A 59 -3.46 -1.94 34.13
N LYS A 60 -2.22 -2.25 34.53
CA LYS A 60 -0.97 -1.67 33.97
C LYS A 60 -0.90 -1.83 32.45
N ARG A 61 -1.10 -3.05 31.95
CA ARG A 61 -1.14 -3.33 30.50
C ARG A 61 -2.26 -2.57 29.79
N SER A 62 -3.40 -2.37 30.46
CA SER A 62 -4.52 -1.62 29.89
C SER A 62 -4.22 -0.12 29.80
N ILE A 63 -3.49 0.46 30.77
CA ILE A 63 -2.99 1.84 30.71
C ILE A 63 -1.99 2.00 29.58
N ILE A 64 -0.95 1.13 29.51
CA ILE A 64 0.06 1.17 28.45
C ILE A 64 -0.60 1.13 27.06
N ARG A 65 -1.60 0.27 26.88
CA ARG A 65 -2.27 0.11 25.59
C ARG A 65 -3.12 1.32 25.18
N GLU A 66 -3.74 2.02 26.14
CA GLU A 66 -4.62 3.16 25.84
C GLU A 66 -3.84 4.48 25.77
N TYR A 67 -2.97 4.72 26.76
CA TYR A 67 -2.27 5.98 26.95
C TYR A 67 -0.81 5.95 26.49
N GLY A 68 -0.29 4.77 26.14
CA GLY A 68 1.06 4.60 25.60
C GLY A 68 2.10 4.14 26.60
N GLN A 69 3.25 3.71 26.07
CA GLN A 69 4.35 3.15 26.86
C GLN A 69 4.95 4.21 27.78
N THR A 70 5.18 5.44 27.30
CA THR A 70 5.76 6.52 28.11
C THR A 70 4.87 6.88 29.31
N VAL A 71 3.56 7.01 29.12
CA VAL A 71 2.61 7.25 30.22
C VAL A 71 2.56 6.04 31.16
N GLY A 72 2.55 4.83 30.60
CA GLY A 72 2.61 3.60 31.38
C GLY A 72 3.85 3.50 32.25
N ASP A 73 5.04 3.79 31.73
CA ASP A 73 6.30 3.76 32.45
C ASP A 73 6.35 4.82 33.55
N ALA A 74 5.83 6.02 33.30
CA ALA A 74 5.72 7.08 34.31
C ALA A 74 4.84 6.67 35.51
N LEU A 75 3.77 5.88 35.27
CA LEU A 75 2.83 5.43 36.30
C LEU A 75 3.20 4.08 36.93
N SER A 76 4.07 3.31 36.27
CA SER A 76 4.47 1.96 36.67
C SER A 76 5.00 1.84 38.09
N PRO A 77 5.91 2.71 38.58
CA PRO A 77 6.45 2.59 39.94
C PRO A 77 5.38 2.61 41.04
N ARG A 78 4.30 3.39 40.85
CA ARG A 78 3.18 3.46 41.80
C ARG A 78 2.34 2.18 41.77
N LEU A 79 2.12 1.61 40.58
CA LEU A 79 1.41 0.33 40.42
C LEU A 79 2.22 -0.85 40.95
N ASP A 80 3.52 -0.87 40.69
CA ASP A 80 4.44 -1.92 41.13
C ASP A 80 4.55 -1.94 42.66
N THR A 81 4.55 -0.76 43.29
CA THR A 81 4.47 -0.63 44.76
C THR A 81 3.18 -1.23 45.33
N LEU A 82 2.02 -0.98 44.68
CA LEU A 82 0.74 -1.57 45.09
C LEU A 82 0.73 -3.10 44.90
N CYS A 83 1.32 -3.58 43.81
CA CYS A 83 1.50 -5.00 43.49
C CYS A 83 2.37 -5.71 44.54
N ALA A 84 3.51 -5.11 44.90
CA ALA A 84 4.44 -5.63 45.91
C ALA A 84 3.80 -5.69 47.31
N GLN A 85 2.97 -4.72 47.67
CA GLN A 85 2.21 -4.70 48.93
C GLN A 85 1.04 -5.70 48.97
N GLY A 86 0.72 -6.37 47.86
CA GLY A 86 -0.36 -7.35 47.78
C GLY A 86 -1.74 -6.77 48.07
N LYS A 87 -1.95 -5.46 47.89
CA LYS A 87 -3.22 -4.78 48.14
C LYS A 87 -4.13 -4.88 46.92
N SER A 88 -5.44 -5.06 47.13
CA SER A 88 -6.41 -5.00 46.02
C SER A 88 -6.63 -3.56 45.57
N LEU A 89 -6.85 -3.35 44.27
CA LEU A 89 -7.12 -2.04 43.68
C LEU A 89 -8.47 -1.51 44.17
N LYS A 90 -8.45 -0.36 44.86
CA LYS A 90 -9.67 0.38 45.21
C LYS A 90 -10.19 1.11 43.97
N ALA A 91 -11.51 1.28 43.89
CA ALA A 91 -12.14 2.06 42.82
C ALA A 91 -11.57 3.49 42.73
N SER A 92 -11.36 4.15 43.86
CA SER A 92 -10.75 5.50 43.91
C SER A 92 -9.35 5.52 43.32
N VAL A 93 -8.53 4.51 43.63
CA VAL A 93 -7.16 4.39 43.10
C VAL A 93 -7.18 4.20 41.58
N ILE A 94 -8.10 3.38 41.06
CA ILE A 94 -8.26 3.21 39.60
C ILE A 94 -8.63 4.54 38.96
N GLN A 95 -9.60 5.28 39.51
CA GLN A 95 -10.00 6.58 38.99
C GLN A 95 -8.87 7.63 39.06
N ASP A 96 -8.08 7.63 40.13
CA ASP A 96 -6.90 8.50 40.27
C ASP A 96 -5.86 8.18 39.18
N PHE A 97 -5.54 6.89 38.96
CA PHE A 97 -4.61 6.49 37.89
C PHE A 97 -5.12 6.83 36.49
N LEU A 98 -6.42 6.70 36.22
CA LEU A 98 -6.99 7.09 34.93
C LEU A 98 -6.90 8.59 34.71
N ARG A 99 -7.13 9.39 35.75
CA ARG A 99 -6.98 10.86 35.70
C ARG A 99 -5.52 11.27 35.50
N ASP A 100 -4.61 10.66 36.27
CA ASP A 100 -3.17 10.90 36.15
C ASP A 100 -2.66 10.49 34.76
N ALA A 101 -3.15 9.38 34.20
CA ALA A 101 -2.79 8.92 32.86
C ALA A 101 -3.29 9.89 31.77
N ALA A 102 -4.52 10.39 31.89
CA ALA A 102 -5.07 11.38 30.97
C ALA A 102 -4.27 12.69 31.01
N ALA A 103 -3.95 13.19 32.22
CA ALA A 103 -3.14 14.40 32.39
C ALA A 103 -1.70 14.22 31.87
N ALA A 104 -1.08 13.07 32.14
CA ALA A 104 0.26 12.75 31.63
C ALA A 104 0.28 12.65 30.09
N LYS A 105 -0.78 12.10 29.48
CA LYS A 105 -0.93 12.06 28.02
C LYS A 105 -1.05 13.46 27.42
N GLU A 106 -1.83 14.34 28.04
CA GLU A 106 -1.95 15.75 27.61
C GLU A 106 -0.60 16.47 27.70
N GLN A 107 0.11 16.30 28.81
CA GLN A 107 1.45 16.87 29.00
C GLN A 107 2.46 16.31 27.98
N LEU A 108 2.44 15.00 27.71
CA LEU A 108 3.27 14.37 26.70
C LEU A 108 3.00 14.97 25.30
N GLY A 109 1.73 15.17 24.95
CA GLY A 109 1.34 15.85 23.71
C GLY A 109 1.88 17.29 23.63
N GLN A 110 1.94 18.02 24.74
CA GLN A 110 2.56 19.35 24.77
C GLN A 110 4.09 19.31 24.61
N ILE A 111 4.75 18.34 25.26
CA ILE A 111 6.20 18.13 25.13
C ILE A 111 6.54 17.77 23.68
N ASN A 112 5.84 16.80 23.10
CA ASN A 112 6.05 16.37 21.71
C ASN A 112 5.88 17.54 20.73
N ARG A 113 4.84 18.36 20.88
CA ARG A 113 4.65 19.57 20.05
C ARG A 113 5.84 20.53 20.14
N THR A 114 6.37 20.73 21.35
CA THR A 114 7.53 21.60 21.57
C THR A 114 8.79 21.01 20.95
N SER A 115 9.05 19.71 21.14
CA SER A 115 10.20 19.02 20.56
C SER A 115 10.17 19.04 19.03
N VAL A 116 9.01 18.77 18.43
CA VAL A 116 8.83 18.81 16.97
C VAL A 116 9.07 20.21 16.43
N HIS A 117 8.55 21.25 17.09
CA HIS A 117 8.78 22.63 16.69
C HIS A 117 10.28 22.98 16.74
N ALA A 118 10.96 22.62 17.83
CA ALA A 118 12.40 22.84 17.97
C ALA A 118 13.23 22.11 16.90
N PHE A 119 12.88 20.86 16.60
CA PHE A 119 13.51 20.06 15.55
C PHE A 119 13.32 20.67 14.15
N CYS A 120 12.08 21.09 13.83
CA CYS A 120 11.76 21.68 12.53
C CYS A 120 12.43 23.04 12.30
N ASN A 121 12.61 23.83 13.36
CA ASN A 121 13.27 25.14 13.28
C ASN A 121 14.80 25.06 13.34
N GLY A 122 15.37 23.88 13.65
CA GLY A 122 16.82 23.73 13.82
C GLY A 122 17.35 24.37 15.09
N ASP A 123 16.53 24.45 16.15
CA ASP A 123 16.90 25.04 17.44
C ASP A 123 17.99 24.21 18.16
N LEU A 124 18.26 22.99 17.69
CA LEU A 124 19.28 22.07 18.19
C LEU A 124 20.38 21.88 17.13
N PRO A 125 21.57 22.50 17.30
CA PRO A 125 22.65 22.41 16.34
C PRO A 125 23.03 20.96 16.00
N GLY A 126 23.09 20.66 14.69
CA GLY A 126 23.48 19.35 14.17
C GLY A 126 22.42 18.25 14.29
N HIS A 127 21.23 18.56 14.83
CA HIS A 127 20.14 17.60 15.04
C HIS A 127 18.80 18.19 14.58
N GLY A 128 18.82 19.16 13.67
CA GLY A 128 17.63 19.72 13.05
C GLY A 128 17.14 18.90 11.87
N VAL A 129 15.96 19.27 11.35
CA VAL A 129 15.36 18.63 10.18
C VAL A 129 16.23 18.73 8.92
N ASN A 130 17.00 19.82 8.77
CA ASN A 130 17.87 20.04 7.61
C ASN A 130 19.00 19.02 7.58
N GLU A 131 19.69 18.87 8.70
CA GLU A 131 20.81 17.94 8.83
C GLU A 131 20.33 16.48 8.69
N ALA A 132 19.14 16.17 9.19
CA ALA A 132 18.55 14.85 9.01
C ALA A 132 18.20 14.57 7.54
N LEU A 133 17.60 15.54 6.84
CA LEU A 133 17.30 15.42 5.41
C LEU A 133 18.57 15.34 4.56
N ASP A 134 19.61 16.10 4.89
CA ASP A 134 20.91 16.02 4.21
C ASP A 134 21.53 14.62 4.33
N ALA A 135 21.46 14.02 5.53
CA ALA A 135 21.90 12.64 5.74
C ALA A 135 21.08 11.64 4.91
N PHE A 136 19.76 11.82 4.82
CA PHE A 136 18.90 11.01 3.98
C PHE A 136 19.26 11.16 2.49
N TYR A 137 19.37 12.39 1.96
CA TYR A 137 19.69 12.63 0.56
C TYR A 137 21.07 12.12 0.14
N ALA A 138 22.04 12.11 1.07
CA ALA A 138 23.35 11.51 0.82
C ALA A 138 23.27 10.00 0.54
N ALA A 139 22.32 9.30 1.16
CA ALA A 139 22.05 7.88 0.91
C ALA A 139 21.22 7.64 -0.37
N HIS A 140 20.52 8.67 -0.87
CA HIS A 140 19.63 8.60 -2.04
C HIS A 140 20.06 9.59 -3.16
N PRO A 141 21.22 9.38 -3.80
CA PRO A 141 21.79 10.34 -4.76
C PRO A 141 20.95 10.52 -6.03
N ARG A 142 20.00 9.61 -6.31
CA ARG A 142 19.11 9.65 -7.47
C ARG A 142 17.96 10.65 -7.36
N LEU A 143 17.65 11.12 -6.15
CA LEU A 143 16.61 12.12 -5.94
C LEU A 143 17.04 13.47 -6.54
N THR A 144 16.23 13.98 -7.47
CA THR A 144 16.43 15.28 -8.11
C THR A 144 16.25 16.43 -7.11
N PRO A 145 16.81 17.62 -7.35
CA PRO A 145 16.60 18.78 -6.47
C PRO A 145 15.11 19.09 -6.21
N ALA A 146 14.27 19.03 -7.25
CA ALA A 146 12.84 19.25 -7.12
C ALA A 146 12.16 18.24 -6.18
N LEU A 147 12.51 16.94 -6.30
CA LEU A 147 11.99 15.91 -5.40
C LEU A 147 12.50 16.08 -3.97
N ARG A 148 13.70 16.62 -3.77
CA ARG A 148 14.22 16.93 -2.43
C ARG A 148 13.41 18.06 -1.78
N ASP A 149 13.11 19.11 -2.54
CA ASP A 149 12.28 20.23 -2.06
C ASP A 149 10.86 19.77 -1.68
N ASP A 150 10.23 18.95 -2.54
CA ASP A 150 8.93 18.35 -2.25
C ASP A 150 8.96 17.44 -1.02
N MET A 151 10.01 16.60 -0.88
CA MET A 151 10.20 15.74 0.28
C MET A 151 10.35 16.56 1.56
N ARG A 152 11.12 17.65 1.51
CA ARG A 152 11.29 18.56 2.65
C ARG A 152 9.96 19.16 3.09
N GLU A 153 9.16 19.64 2.14
CA GLU A 153 7.85 20.21 2.46
C GLU A 153 6.91 19.17 3.08
N LEU A 154 6.90 17.94 2.54
CA LEU A 154 6.13 16.83 3.11
C LEU A 154 6.57 16.47 4.52
N VAL A 155 7.88 16.39 4.78
CA VAL A 155 8.41 16.06 6.12
C VAL A 155 8.02 17.14 7.12
N LEU A 156 8.19 18.42 6.77
CA LEU A 156 7.78 19.54 7.63
C LEU A 156 6.29 19.50 7.92
N ALA A 157 5.46 19.36 6.87
CA ALA A 157 4.02 19.29 7.02
C ALA A 157 3.60 18.05 7.81
N GLN A 158 4.24 16.91 7.60
CA GLN A 158 3.89 15.69 8.33
C GLN A 158 4.27 15.80 9.80
N LEU A 159 5.42 16.36 10.13
CA LEU A 159 5.81 16.61 11.51
C LEU A 159 4.90 17.66 12.18
N GLN A 160 4.52 18.73 11.49
CA GLN A 160 3.66 19.76 12.07
C GLN A 160 2.19 19.31 12.20
N THR A 161 1.68 18.60 11.20
CA THR A 161 0.27 18.18 11.10
C THR A 161 0.01 16.86 11.80
N PHE A 162 0.99 15.94 11.76
CA PHE A 162 0.86 14.60 12.28
C PHE A 162 1.90 14.26 13.34
N GLY A 163 3.01 15.01 13.50
CA GLY A 163 4.18 14.70 14.34
C GLY A 163 3.95 14.60 15.85
N VAL A 164 2.70 14.62 16.28
CA VAL A 164 2.25 13.82 17.43
C VAL A 164 1.91 12.39 16.95
N LEU A 165 2.72 11.83 16.03
CA LEU A 165 2.46 10.55 15.32
C LEU A 165 2.29 9.38 16.30
N ASP A 166 2.81 9.61 17.50
CA ASP A 166 2.78 8.75 18.64
C ASP A 166 2.44 9.62 19.87
N ASP A 167 1.15 9.89 20.11
CA ASP A 167 0.68 10.49 21.37
C ASP A 167 0.87 9.55 22.58
N GLN A 168 1.40 8.36 22.32
CA GLN A 168 1.69 7.30 23.26
C GLN A 168 3.17 7.26 23.67
N ASN A 169 4.08 7.86 22.89
CA ASN A 169 5.53 7.87 23.14
C ASN A 169 6.16 9.28 23.06
N LEU A 170 7.32 9.44 23.70
CA LEU A 170 8.10 10.67 23.63
C LEU A 170 8.79 10.83 22.26
N ASN A 171 8.56 11.96 21.59
CA ASN A 171 9.27 12.37 20.38
C ASN A 171 10.42 13.28 20.76
N ASP A 172 11.52 12.70 21.26
CA ASP A 172 12.74 13.48 21.50
C ASP A 172 13.45 13.83 20.17
N PRO A 173 14.26 14.90 20.16
CA PRO A 173 14.92 15.37 18.94
C PRO A 173 15.87 14.35 18.28
N PHE A 174 16.51 13.45 19.04
CA PHE A 174 17.39 12.43 18.48
C PHE A 174 16.58 11.35 17.77
N LYS A 175 15.44 10.96 18.35
CA LYS A 175 14.50 10.07 17.69
C LYS A 175 13.97 10.69 16.38
N LEU A 176 13.58 11.96 16.41
CA LEU A 176 13.12 12.66 15.20
C LEU A 176 14.21 12.73 14.12
N PHE A 177 15.46 13.00 14.51
CA PHE A 177 16.59 12.97 13.60
C PHE A 177 16.80 11.57 12.99
N ASP A 178 16.77 10.52 13.81
CA ASP A 178 16.93 9.13 13.35
C ASP A 178 15.80 8.72 12.39
N ASP A 179 14.55 9.08 12.71
CA ASP A 179 13.40 8.78 11.87
C ASP A 179 13.46 9.47 10.51
N VAL A 180 13.88 10.75 10.45
CA VAL A 180 14.01 11.48 9.19
C VAL A 180 15.24 11.02 8.40
N SER A 181 16.40 10.92 9.03
CA SER A 181 17.66 10.55 8.36
C SER A 181 17.64 9.14 7.77
N GLN A 182 16.84 8.24 8.33
CA GLN A 182 16.64 6.87 7.83
C GLN A 182 15.38 6.70 6.98
N GLY A 183 14.65 7.78 6.69
CA GLY A 183 13.44 7.74 5.84
C GLY A 183 12.29 6.94 6.43
N LYS A 184 12.13 6.92 7.76
CA LYS A 184 11.11 6.13 8.47
C LYS A 184 9.75 6.82 8.54
N LEU A 185 9.68 8.11 8.22
CA LEU A 185 8.42 8.83 8.20
C LEU A 185 7.51 8.30 7.07
N PRO A 186 6.19 8.13 7.31
CA PRO A 186 5.29 7.60 6.29
C PRO A 186 5.33 8.39 4.98
N CYS A 187 5.34 9.73 5.02
CA CYS A 187 5.39 10.54 3.80
C CYS A 187 6.66 10.30 2.97
N MET A 188 7.79 9.99 3.64
CA MET A 188 9.05 9.68 2.96
C MET A 188 8.97 8.32 2.30
N ILE A 189 8.47 7.31 3.00
CA ILE A 189 8.24 5.96 2.45
C ILE A 189 7.32 6.05 1.22
N ASP A 190 6.24 6.82 1.33
CA ASP A 190 5.24 7.00 0.29
C ASP A 190 5.81 7.76 -0.90
N MET A 191 6.59 8.81 -0.68
CA MET A 191 7.24 9.54 -1.76
C MET A 191 8.33 8.72 -2.45
N MET A 192 9.13 7.95 -1.70
CA MET A 192 10.08 7.00 -2.28
C MET A 192 9.35 5.93 -3.12
N ALA A 193 8.14 5.51 -2.71
CA ALA A 193 7.28 4.63 -3.50
C ALA A 193 6.87 5.23 -4.83
N ALA A 194 6.39 6.46 -4.82
CA ALA A 194 5.99 7.14 -6.05
C ALA A 194 7.19 7.39 -6.98
N CYS A 195 8.40 7.46 -6.43
CA CYS A 195 9.65 7.56 -7.18
C CYS A 195 10.23 6.18 -7.61
N GLY A 196 9.59 5.06 -7.26
CA GLY A 196 10.05 3.71 -7.63
C GLY A 196 11.23 3.17 -6.80
N GLU A 197 11.49 3.71 -5.60
CA GLU A 197 12.60 3.31 -4.72
C GLU A 197 12.15 2.64 -3.40
N LEU A 198 11.01 1.94 -3.39
CA LEU A 198 10.55 1.25 -2.17
C LEU A 198 11.46 0.09 -1.72
N PRO A 199 11.56 -0.16 -0.40
CA PRO A 199 12.09 -1.42 0.13
C PRO A 199 11.26 -2.63 -0.34
N GLU A 200 11.91 -3.78 -0.49
CA GLU A 200 11.31 -5.02 -1.02
C GLU A 200 10.08 -5.55 -0.25
N SER A 201 9.89 -5.12 0.99
CA SER A 201 8.80 -5.53 1.87
C SER A 201 7.50 -4.72 1.66
N ALA A 202 7.51 -3.73 0.77
CA ALA A 202 6.35 -2.89 0.51
C ALA A 202 5.24 -3.66 -0.23
N PHE A 203 3.99 -3.36 0.15
CA PHE A 203 2.81 -4.00 -0.42
C PHE A 203 2.66 -3.67 -1.92
N TYR A 204 2.77 -4.67 -2.80
CA TYR A 204 2.80 -4.49 -4.27
C TYR A 204 1.69 -3.57 -4.83
N PRO A 205 0.40 -3.73 -4.47
CA PRO A 205 -0.65 -2.86 -4.99
C PRO A 205 -0.52 -1.39 -4.57
N TYR A 206 0.13 -1.13 -3.43
CA TYR A 206 0.43 0.23 -2.99
C TYR A 206 1.49 0.86 -3.89
N ARG A 207 2.60 0.15 -4.13
CA ARG A 207 3.64 0.62 -5.04
C ARG A 207 3.09 0.89 -6.44
N ASP A 208 2.31 -0.03 -6.99
CA ASP A 208 1.74 0.11 -8.33
C ASP A 208 0.83 1.36 -8.43
N LEU A 209 0.07 1.69 -7.37
CA LEU A 209 -0.71 2.92 -7.33
C LEU A 209 0.20 4.17 -7.31
N MET A 210 1.23 4.16 -6.45
CA MET A 210 2.13 5.30 -6.31
C MET A 210 2.91 5.58 -7.61
N GLU A 211 3.28 4.53 -8.34
CA GLU A 211 3.98 4.62 -9.63
C GLU A 211 3.09 5.01 -10.81
N ARG A 212 1.76 4.94 -10.69
CA ARG A 212 0.84 5.48 -11.72
C ARG A 212 0.75 7.00 -11.70
N GLY A 213 1.07 7.62 -10.57
CA GLY A 213 0.94 9.06 -10.32
C GLY A 213 2.26 9.85 -10.41
N VAL A 214 3.25 9.36 -11.18
CA VAL A 214 4.63 9.88 -11.21
C VAL A 214 4.73 11.37 -11.54
N ASP A 215 3.70 11.96 -12.15
CA ASP A 215 3.69 13.40 -12.44
C ASP A 215 3.45 14.27 -11.19
N ARG A 216 2.95 13.68 -10.09
CA ARG A 216 2.66 14.36 -8.81
C ARG A 216 2.87 13.45 -7.60
N PRO A 217 4.10 12.91 -7.40
CA PRO A 217 4.40 11.93 -6.36
C PRO A 217 4.13 12.47 -4.95
N ARG A 218 4.40 13.77 -4.77
CA ARG A 218 4.15 14.51 -3.53
C ARG A 218 2.69 14.47 -3.11
N ASP A 219 1.76 14.63 -4.05
CA ASP A 219 0.34 14.76 -3.74
C ASP A 219 -0.24 13.43 -3.28
N VAL A 220 0.11 12.35 -3.98
CA VAL A 220 -0.34 11.01 -3.62
C VAL A 220 0.23 10.60 -2.26
N ALA A 221 1.51 10.91 -2.01
CA ALA A 221 2.13 10.70 -0.69
C ALA A 221 1.45 11.51 0.43
N TRP A 222 1.02 12.73 0.14
CA TRP A 222 0.27 13.53 1.10
C TRP A 222 -1.13 12.96 1.36
N LEU A 223 -1.86 12.60 0.31
CA LEU A 223 -3.23 12.05 0.38
C LEU A 223 -3.28 10.70 1.11
N ALA A 224 -2.19 9.93 1.10
CA ALA A 224 -2.08 8.68 1.86
C ALA A 224 -2.34 8.87 3.36
N ASN A 225 -2.08 10.07 3.91
CA ASN A 225 -2.39 10.40 5.31
C ASN A 225 -3.90 10.44 5.60
N PHE A 226 -4.75 10.68 4.60
CA PHE A 226 -6.21 10.80 4.74
C PHE A 226 -6.97 9.57 4.29
N ALA A 227 -6.40 8.78 3.37
CA ALA A 227 -7.17 7.76 2.65
C ALA A 227 -7.70 6.62 3.52
N GLY A 228 -6.94 6.20 4.55
CA GLY A 228 -7.29 5.06 5.42
C GLY A 228 -7.30 3.67 4.76
N SER A 229 -7.32 3.60 3.42
CA SER A 229 -7.27 2.37 2.63
C SER A 229 -6.67 2.62 1.23
N LEU A 230 -6.17 1.55 0.59
CA LEU A 230 -5.70 1.62 -0.79
C LEU A 230 -6.82 1.98 -1.78
N PHE A 231 -8.02 1.44 -1.55
CA PHE A 231 -9.20 1.72 -2.35
C PHE A 231 -9.52 3.22 -2.38
N THR A 232 -9.55 3.86 -1.21
CA THR A 232 -9.80 5.29 -1.10
C THR A 232 -8.65 6.13 -1.65
N LEU A 233 -7.39 5.71 -1.46
CA LEU A 233 -6.26 6.41 -2.05
C LEU A 233 -6.30 6.35 -3.58
N SER A 234 -6.77 5.24 -4.15
CA SER A 234 -6.92 5.07 -5.60
C SER A 234 -7.99 6.01 -6.17
N LEU A 235 -9.12 6.19 -5.46
CA LEU A 235 -10.12 7.21 -5.81
C LEU A 235 -9.54 8.63 -5.71
N MET A 236 -8.79 8.93 -4.65
CA MET A 236 -8.15 10.25 -4.50
C MET A 236 -7.15 10.52 -5.63
N ALA A 237 -6.38 9.51 -6.03
CA ALA A 237 -5.45 9.60 -7.15
C ALA A 237 -6.17 9.82 -8.49
N GLU A 238 -7.28 9.11 -8.74
CA GLU A 238 -8.16 9.35 -9.90
C GLU A 238 -8.63 10.81 -9.95
N LYS A 239 -9.01 11.35 -8.79
CA LYS A 239 -9.57 12.69 -8.63
C LYS A 239 -8.53 13.80 -8.45
N LEU A 240 -7.24 13.46 -8.45
CA LEU A 240 -6.17 14.41 -8.22
C LEU A 240 -6.17 15.61 -9.20
N PRO A 241 -6.43 15.43 -10.52
CA PRO A 241 -6.53 16.57 -11.43
C PRO A 241 -7.62 17.58 -11.03
N GLU A 242 -8.79 17.09 -10.60
CA GLU A 242 -9.90 17.93 -10.13
C GLU A 242 -9.57 18.65 -8.82
N MET A 243 -8.91 17.94 -7.87
CA MET A 243 -8.41 18.54 -6.63
C MET A 243 -7.42 19.67 -6.91
N ARG A 244 -6.53 19.48 -7.89
CA ARG A 244 -5.52 20.47 -8.24
C ARG A 244 -6.06 21.63 -9.07
N ALA A 245 -7.10 21.41 -9.86
CA ALA A 245 -7.84 22.51 -10.50
C ALA A 245 -8.48 23.42 -9.43
N LEU A 246 -8.97 22.83 -8.35
CA LEU A 246 -9.62 23.54 -7.24
C LEU A 246 -8.62 24.18 -6.26
N GLN A 247 -7.49 23.51 -6.02
CA GLN A 247 -6.41 23.98 -5.16
C GLN A 247 -5.06 23.83 -5.90
N PRO A 248 -4.67 24.83 -6.71
CA PRO A 248 -3.48 24.74 -7.56
C PRO A 248 -2.17 24.64 -6.78
N GLU A 249 -2.10 25.32 -5.63
CA GLU A 249 -0.86 25.49 -4.86
C GLU A 249 -0.91 24.79 -3.49
N GLY A 250 0.27 24.48 -2.96
CA GLY A 250 0.46 23.91 -1.62
C GLY A 250 -0.07 22.49 -1.45
N LEU A 251 0.00 21.98 -0.21
CA LEU A 251 -0.50 20.65 0.13
C LEU A 251 -2.04 20.60 0.12
N LEU A 252 -2.60 19.56 -0.48
CA LEU A 252 -4.06 19.38 -0.57
C LEU A 252 -4.69 19.34 0.83
N THR A 253 -5.72 20.15 1.02
CA THR A 253 -6.49 20.15 2.27
C THR A 253 -7.46 18.97 2.31
N LEU A 254 -7.87 18.60 3.53
CA LEU A 254 -8.87 17.56 3.76
C LEU A 254 -10.21 17.94 3.11
N GLU A 255 -10.57 19.22 3.16
CA GLU A 255 -11.76 19.80 2.56
C GLU A 255 -11.76 19.69 1.04
N THR A 256 -10.63 20.02 0.39
CA THR A 256 -10.49 19.84 -1.06
C THR A 256 -10.65 18.37 -1.44
N ALA A 257 -9.94 17.47 -0.75
CA ALA A 257 -10.00 16.04 -1.04
C ALA A 257 -11.42 15.47 -0.85
N TRP A 258 -12.09 15.80 0.26
CA TRP A 258 -13.44 15.34 0.56
C TRP A 258 -14.46 15.86 -0.46
N ARG A 259 -14.42 17.17 -0.75
CA ARG A 259 -15.36 17.79 -1.69
C ARG A 259 -15.27 17.20 -3.08
N VAL A 260 -14.06 16.95 -3.57
CA VAL A 260 -13.88 16.38 -4.91
C VAL A 260 -14.26 14.90 -4.94
N CYS A 261 -13.89 14.12 -3.92
CA CYS A 261 -14.24 12.70 -3.88
C CYS A 261 -15.75 12.45 -3.71
N PHE A 262 -16.47 13.29 -2.98
CA PHE A 262 -17.84 13.01 -2.54
C PHE A 262 -18.89 14.05 -2.97
N GLY A 263 -18.47 15.20 -3.51
CA GLY A 263 -19.38 16.24 -3.97
C GLY A 263 -20.13 16.99 -2.85
N GLU A 264 -19.64 16.90 -1.61
CA GLU A 264 -20.27 17.47 -0.41
C GLU A 264 -19.24 18.14 0.50
N ASP A 265 -19.71 18.99 1.42
CA ASP A 265 -18.84 19.59 2.45
C ASP A 265 -18.44 18.55 3.51
N VAL A 266 -17.27 18.77 4.12
CA VAL A 266 -16.78 17.90 5.20
C VAL A 266 -17.70 18.01 6.41
N PRO A 267 -18.19 16.89 6.98
CA PRO A 267 -18.95 16.94 8.22
C PRO A 267 -18.12 17.54 9.36
N GLN A 268 -18.74 18.39 10.19
CA GLN A 268 -18.05 19.02 11.34
C GLN A 268 -17.39 17.98 12.27
N ALA A 269 -18.06 16.85 12.49
CA ALA A 269 -17.52 15.76 13.30
C ALA A 269 -16.24 15.12 12.75
N VAL A 270 -15.93 15.30 11.47
CA VAL A 270 -14.66 14.89 10.83
C VAL A 270 -13.62 16.01 10.99
N LEU A 271 -14.01 17.28 10.80
CA LEU A 271 -13.14 18.45 11.02
C LEU A 271 -12.66 18.58 12.46
N ASP A 272 -13.48 18.18 13.43
CA ASP A 272 -13.14 18.21 14.86
C ASP A 272 -12.11 17.11 15.24
N LYS A 273 -11.82 16.17 14.33
CA LYS A 273 -10.83 15.12 14.57
C LYS A 273 -9.43 15.61 14.22
N TRP A 274 -8.45 15.02 14.91
CA TRP A 274 -7.07 15.08 14.46
C TRP A 274 -6.95 14.54 13.03
N PRO A 275 -6.21 15.20 12.11
CA PRO A 275 -6.09 14.75 10.72
C PRO A 275 -5.66 13.29 10.57
N GLY A 276 -4.81 12.76 11.46
CA GLY A 276 -4.40 11.35 11.42
C GLY A 276 -5.48 10.33 11.79
N ALA A 277 -6.67 10.79 12.22
CA ALA A 277 -7.79 9.95 12.65
C ALA A 277 -8.96 9.93 11.64
N VAL A 278 -8.84 10.62 10.50
CA VAL A 278 -9.93 10.79 9.51
C VAL A 278 -9.99 9.66 8.47
N GLY A 279 -9.00 8.76 8.44
CA GLY A 279 -8.90 7.70 7.45
C GLY A 279 -10.10 6.76 7.43
N GLU A 280 -10.67 6.47 8.60
CA GLU A 280 -11.88 5.64 8.70
C GLU A 280 -13.12 6.37 8.14
N ASP A 281 -13.20 7.70 8.27
CA ASP A 281 -14.31 8.48 7.72
C ASP A 281 -14.29 8.50 6.20
N PHE A 282 -13.10 8.71 5.61
CA PHE A 282 -12.89 8.63 4.16
C PHE A 282 -13.20 7.24 3.63
N PHE A 283 -12.70 6.19 4.28
CA PHE A 283 -12.99 4.80 3.91
C PHE A 283 -14.51 4.52 3.95
N ASN A 284 -15.16 4.77 5.08
CA ASN A 284 -16.60 4.51 5.25
C ASN A 284 -17.47 5.34 4.30
N ARG A 285 -17.04 6.56 3.93
CA ARG A 285 -17.77 7.37 2.95
C ARG A 285 -17.59 6.81 1.54
N THR A 286 -16.39 6.36 1.20
CA THR A 286 -16.11 5.70 -0.09
C THR A 286 -16.90 4.40 -0.25
N GLU A 287 -17.01 3.58 0.82
CA GLU A 287 -17.84 2.37 0.80
C GLU A 287 -19.31 2.70 0.55
N ARG A 288 -19.85 3.73 1.23
CA ARG A 288 -21.23 4.18 1.00
C ARG A 288 -21.46 4.67 -0.43
N LEU A 289 -20.50 5.40 -1.01
CA LEU A 289 -20.58 5.85 -2.40
C LEU A 289 -20.76 4.67 -3.38
N VAL A 290 -20.01 3.59 -3.19
CA VAL A 290 -20.15 2.37 -3.99
C VAL A 290 -21.48 1.66 -3.70
N ALA A 291 -21.84 1.51 -2.43
CA ALA A 291 -23.08 0.85 -2.04
C ALA A 291 -24.31 1.54 -2.64
N ASP A 292 -24.39 2.87 -2.54
CA ASP A 292 -25.48 3.70 -3.10
C ASP A 292 -25.55 3.56 -4.64
N ALA A 293 -24.41 3.43 -5.32
CA ALA A 293 -24.37 3.23 -6.76
C ALA A 293 -24.88 1.82 -7.15
N LEU A 294 -24.41 0.77 -6.46
CA LEU A 294 -24.84 -0.60 -6.71
C LEU A 294 -26.31 -0.84 -6.33
N GLU A 295 -26.81 -0.19 -5.27
CA GLU A 295 -28.21 -0.26 -4.88
C GLU A 295 -29.12 0.32 -5.97
N ARG A 296 -28.77 1.50 -6.52
CA ARG A 296 -29.48 2.10 -7.66
C ARG A 296 -29.52 1.20 -8.90
N MET A 297 -28.53 0.32 -9.06
CA MET A 297 -28.47 -0.66 -10.15
C MET A 297 -29.20 -1.98 -9.83
N GLY A 298 -29.70 -2.17 -8.60
CA GLY A 298 -30.26 -3.44 -8.14
C GLY A 298 -29.21 -4.57 -8.12
N ARG A 299 -27.99 -4.24 -7.71
CA ARG A 299 -26.80 -5.11 -7.71
C ARG A 299 -25.99 -5.02 -6.42
N LEU A 300 -26.58 -4.51 -5.34
CA LEU A 300 -25.90 -4.45 -4.05
C LEU A 300 -25.81 -5.85 -3.45
N ASP A 301 -24.62 -6.45 -3.51
CA ASP A 301 -24.23 -7.62 -2.75
C ASP A 301 -22.75 -7.52 -2.34
N PRO A 302 -22.33 -8.19 -1.24
CA PRO A 302 -20.97 -8.07 -0.73
C PRO A 302 -19.87 -8.50 -1.71
N GLY A 303 -20.17 -9.42 -2.63
CA GLY A 303 -19.21 -9.90 -3.62
C GLY A 303 -18.95 -8.84 -4.70
N THR A 304 -20.01 -8.26 -5.25
CA THR A 304 -19.91 -7.18 -6.24
C THR A 304 -19.23 -5.95 -5.64
N GLU A 305 -19.57 -5.57 -4.41
CA GLU A 305 -18.95 -4.44 -3.72
C GLU A 305 -17.43 -4.65 -3.53
N MET A 306 -17.01 -5.86 -3.15
CA MET A 306 -15.59 -6.19 -3.01
C MET A 306 -14.86 -6.18 -4.37
N SER A 307 -15.50 -6.67 -5.43
CA SER A 307 -14.96 -6.60 -6.79
C SER A 307 -14.72 -5.16 -7.26
N VAL A 308 -15.64 -4.23 -6.97
CA VAL A 308 -15.45 -2.80 -7.27
C VAL A 308 -14.23 -2.25 -6.53
N LYS A 309 -14.09 -2.54 -5.23
CA LYS A 309 -12.96 -2.08 -4.42
C LYS A 309 -11.62 -2.59 -4.98
N LEU A 310 -11.57 -3.85 -5.40
CA LEU A 310 -10.39 -4.45 -6.02
C LEU A 310 -10.08 -3.84 -7.39
N ALA A 311 -11.09 -3.63 -8.23
CA ALA A 311 -10.93 -3.02 -9.54
C ALA A 311 -10.37 -1.59 -9.44
N VAL A 312 -10.92 -0.78 -8.53
CA VAL A 312 -10.42 0.59 -8.29
C VAL A 312 -9.01 0.57 -7.72
N SER A 313 -8.71 -0.33 -6.78
CA SER A 313 -7.34 -0.51 -6.27
C SER A 313 -6.35 -0.95 -7.37
N ASN A 314 -6.83 -1.72 -8.35
CA ASN A 314 -6.07 -2.14 -9.52
C ASN A 314 -6.02 -1.07 -10.62
N GLY A 315 -6.60 0.11 -10.40
CA GLY A 315 -6.45 1.27 -11.28
C GLY A 315 -7.54 1.43 -12.32
N ILE A 316 -8.73 0.86 -12.09
CA ILE A 316 -9.92 1.19 -12.89
C ILE A 316 -10.61 2.41 -12.29
N ARG A 317 -11.08 3.33 -13.13
CA ARG A 317 -11.88 4.48 -12.69
C ARG A 317 -13.14 4.02 -11.95
N LEU A 318 -13.53 4.71 -10.88
CA LEU A 318 -14.62 4.29 -10.00
C LEU A 318 -15.92 3.98 -10.75
N GLU A 319 -16.36 4.89 -11.62
CA GLU A 319 -17.60 4.73 -12.37
C GLU A 319 -17.56 3.49 -13.27
N ARG A 320 -16.43 3.27 -13.94
CA ARG A 320 -16.23 2.11 -14.82
C ARG A 320 -16.14 0.80 -14.04
N ALA A 321 -15.48 0.81 -12.88
CA ALA A 321 -15.42 -0.34 -12.00
C ALA A 321 -16.81 -0.78 -11.53
N ILE A 322 -17.66 0.19 -11.12
CA ILE A 322 -19.05 -0.07 -10.75
C ILE A 322 -19.83 -0.68 -11.92
N GLU A 323 -19.70 -0.11 -13.12
CA GLU A 323 -20.38 -0.61 -14.31
C GLU A 323 -19.97 -2.05 -14.65
N LEU A 324 -18.67 -2.32 -14.75
CA LEU A 324 -18.13 -3.62 -15.17
C LEU A 324 -18.34 -4.73 -14.13
N CYS A 325 -18.29 -4.40 -12.83
CA CYS A 325 -18.63 -5.38 -11.80
C CYS A 325 -20.12 -5.73 -11.81
N ALA A 326 -20.99 -4.78 -12.17
CA ALA A 326 -22.42 -5.04 -12.31
C ALA A 326 -22.79 -5.74 -13.63
N ARG A 327 -22.05 -5.45 -14.70
CA ARG A 327 -22.23 -5.96 -16.07
C ARG A 327 -20.87 -6.09 -16.75
N PRO A 328 -20.27 -7.29 -16.75
CA PRO A 328 -18.96 -7.49 -17.35
C PRO A 328 -18.92 -7.09 -18.83
N GLY A 329 -17.79 -6.55 -19.28
CA GLY A 329 -17.68 -5.96 -20.60
C GLY A 329 -16.25 -5.62 -21.02
N ARG A 330 -16.13 -4.86 -22.10
CA ARG A 330 -14.82 -4.48 -22.68
C ARG A 330 -14.17 -3.34 -21.89
N LEU A 331 -12.86 -3.43 -21.70
CA LEU A 331 -11.99 -2.47 -21.03
C LEU A 331 -11.04 -1.86 -22.06
N THR A 332 -10.83 -0.56 -21.96
CA THR A 332 -9.89 0.19 -22.81
C THR A 332 -8.91 1.00 -21.97
N LEU A 333 -7.94 1.65 -22.62
CA LEU A 333 -6.97 2.51 -21.94
C LEU A 333 -7.64 3.66 -21.16
N GLU A 334 -8.75 4.21 -21.66
CA GLU A 334 -9.47 5.34 -21.05
C GLU A 334 -10.13 4.98 -19.72
N ASP A 335 -10.38 3.68 -19.49
CA ASP A 335 -10.98 3.15 -18.28
C ASP A 335 -10.01 3.13 -17.08
N LEU A 336 -8.71 3.34 -17.33
CA LEU A 336 -7.67 3.30 -16.31
C LEU A 336 -7.46 4.65 -15.61
N THR A 337 -6.94 4.58 -14.39
CA THR A 337 -6.41 5.71 -13.61
C THR A 337 -4.89 5.81 -13.83
N GLY A 338 -4.52 6.61 -14.84
CA GLY A 338 -3.13 6.74 -15.29
C GLY A 338 -2.66 5.58 -16.18
N HIS A 339 -1.37 5.57 -16.50
CA HIS A 339 -0.74 4.57 -17.36
C HIS A 339 0.10 3.62 -16.51
N PRO A 340 -0.33 2.36 -16.28
CA PRO A 340 0.48 1.41 -15.53
C PRO A 340 1.80 1.16 -16.26
N ARG A 341 2.89 1.10 -15.51
CA ARG A 341 4.21 0.72 -16.04
C ARG A 341 4.26 -0.77 -16.36
N LEU A 342 5.13 -1.17 -17.27
CA LEU A 342 5.35 -2.58 -17.59
C LEU A 342 6.02 -3.30 -16.42
N TYR A 343 7.11 -2.72 -15.91
CA TYR A 343 7.82 -3.21 -14.74
C TYR A 343 8.70 -2.11 -14.15
N SER A 344 8.79 -2.06 -12.82
CA SER A 344 9.69 -1.14 -12.10
C SER A 344 10.90 -1.91 -11.59
N VAL A 345 12.03 -1.69 -12.26
CA VAL A 345 13.29 -2.41 -12.00
C VAL A 345 13.94 -1.91 -10.70
N LYS A 346 14.42 -2.85 -9.88
CA LYS A 346 15.11 -2.53 -8.64
C LYS A 346 16.53 -2.05 -8.91
N ALA A 347 17.02 -1.16 -8.06
CA ALA A 347 18.45 -0.83 -8.06
C ALA A 347 19.27 -2.10 -7.80
N GLY A 348 20.25 -2.37 -8.67
CA GLY A 348 21.11 -3.55 -8.55
C GLY A 348 20.53 -4.84 -9.14
N THR A 349 19.37 -4.80 -9.81
CA THR A 349 18.85 -5.96 -10.55
C THR A 349 19.89 -6.49 -11.52
N THR A 350 20.16 -7.79 -11.46
CA THR A 350 21.14 -8.43 -12.34
C THR A 350 20.47 -9.12 -13.52
N PRO A 351 21.16 -9.29 -14.66
CA PRO A 351 20.60 -10.02 -15.80
C PRO A 351 20.21 -11.47 -15.46
N GLU A 352 20.90 -12.12 -14.51
CA GLU A 352 20.57 -13.47 -14.05
C GLU A 352 19.24 -13.52 -13.29
N GLU A 353 18.88 -12.45 -12.57
CA GLU A 353 17.57 -12.35 -11.92
C GLU A 353 16.45 -12.23 -12.95
N VAL A 354 16.67 -11.43 -13.99
CA VAL A 354 15.74 -11.28 -15.12
C VAL A 354 15.57 -12.62 -15.84
N GLU A 355 16.67 -13.32 -16.16
CA GLU A 355 16.61 -14.65 -16.81
C GLU A 355 15.84 -15.66 -15.94
N ARG A 356 16.05 -15.64 -14.62
CA ARG A 356 15.37 -16.54 -13.69
C ARG A 356 13.87 -16.27 -13.64
N ALA A 357 13.44 -15.01 -13.69
CA ALA A 357 12.03 -14.66 -13.73
C ALA A 357 11.36 -15.16 -15.02
N ILE A 358 12.00 -14.94 -16.18
CA ILE A 358 11.53 -15.48 -17.46
C ILE A 358 11.43 -17.01 -17.38
N ALA A 359 12.50 -17.67 -16.93
CA ALA A 359 12.57 -19.13 -16.86
C ALA A 359 11.46 -19.73 -15.99
N ALA A 360 11.14 -19.10 -14.86
CA ALA A 360 10.09 -19.53 -13.94
C ALA A 360 8.68 -19.53 -14.57
N ASP A 361 8.46 -18.72 -15.59
CA ASP A 361 7.13 -18.53 -16.22
C ASP A 361 7.00 -19.19 -17.59
N LEU A 362 8.10 -19.39 -18.32
CA LEU A 362 8.07 -19.93 -19.70
C LEU A 362 7.32 -21.25 -19.85
N ASN A 363 7.51 -22.20 -18.93
CA ASN A 363 6.84 -23.50 -18.99
C ASN A 363 5.34 -23.44 -18.62
N ARG A 364 4.91 -22.38 -17.91
CA ARG A 364 3.53 -22.12 -17.50
C ARG A 364 2.76 -21.32 -18.55
N TRP A 365 3.44 -20.57 -19.40
CA TRP A 365 2.82 -19.72 -20.44
C TRP A 365 1.89 -20.49 -21.38
N GLY A 366 0.63 -20.08 -21.47
CA GLY A 366 -0.42 -20.74 -22.26
C GLY A 366 -0.95 -22.04 -21.65
N THR A 367 -0.67 -22.36 -20.39
CA THR A 367 -1.27 -23.53 -19.72
C THR A 367 -2.70 -23.26 -19.27
N GLN A 368 -3.01 -22.04 -18.85
CA GLN A 368 -4.31 -21.68 -18.29
C GLN A 368 -5.26 -21.27 -19.39
N GLY A 369 -6.37 -21.98 -19.56
CA GLY A 369 -7.24 -21.78 -20.72
C GLY A 369 -6.56 -22.16 -22.05
N SER A 370 -5.70 -23.19 -22.04
CA SER A 370 -4.99 -23.68 -23.23
C SER A 370 -5.94 -23.96 -24.40
N LEU A 371 -5.45 -23.68 -25.62
CA LEU A 371 -6.22 -23.78 -26.85
C LEU A 371 -5.66 -24.90 -27.73
N VAL A 372 -6.56 -25.74 -28.26
CA VAL A 372 -6.17 -26.91 -29.06
C VAL A 372 -5.38 -26.46 -30.29
N GLY A 373 -4.19 -27.03 -30.46
CA GLY A 373 -3.33 -26.76 -31.62
C GLY A 373 -2.62 -25.40 -31.62
N TYR A 374 -2.76 -24.61 -30.55
CA TYR A 374 -2.09 -23.31 -30.44
C TYR A 374 -0.89 -23.37 -29.49
N GLU A 375 0.23 -22.79 -29.93
CA GLU A 375 1.44 -22.60 -29.13
C GLU A 375 1.78 -21.11 -29.13
N PRO A 376 1.80 -20.46 -27.95
CA PRO A 376 2.24 -19.07 -27.85
C PRO A 376 3.68 -18.88 -28.31
N VAL A 377 3.94 -17.74 -28.95
CA VAL A 377 5.26 -17.36 -29.45
C VAL A 377 5.70 -15.98 -28.95
N ILE A 378 7.02 -15.78 -28.90
CA ILE A 378 7.63 -14.47 -28.69
C ILE A 378 8.41 -14.11 -29.95
N ALA A 379 8.00 -13.07 -30.66
CA ALA A 379 8.60 -12.64 -31.90
C ALA A 379 9.39 -11.33 -31.70
N PHE A 380 10.67 -11.33 -32.05
CA PHE A 380 11.49 -10.13 -32.11
C PHE A 380 11.57 -9.65 -33.56
N ARG A 381 10.98 -8.50 -33.86
CA ARG A 381 11.07 -7.86 -35.17
C ARG A 381 12.40 -7.16 -35.30
N ARG A 382 13.15 -7.45 -36.35
CA ARG A 382 14.46 -6.83 -36.62
C ARG A 382 14.62 -6.49 -38.09
N PRO A 383 15.45 -5.49 -38.44
CA PRO A 383 15.74 -5.18 -39.84
C PRO A 383 16.32 -6.37 -40.62
N THR A 384 17.03 -7.27 -39.94
CA THR A 384 17.64 -8.47 -40.53
C THR A 384 16.70 -9.66 -40.66
N GLY A 385 15.43 -9.52 -40.28
CA GLY A 385 14.42 -10.57 -40.27
C GLY A 385 13.94 -10.92 -38.86
N ASP A 386 12.72 -11.43 -38.77
CA ASP A 386 12.09 -11.74 -37.50
C ASP A 386 12.67 -12.98 -36.84
N HIS A 387 12.94 -12.89 -35.54
CA HIS A 387 13.36 -14.02 -34.72
C HIS A 387 12.20 -14.49 -33.85
N ILE A 388 11.67 -15.67 -34.14
CA ILE A 388 10.48 -16.23 -33.47
C ILE A 388 10.89 -17.34 -32.50
N HIS A 389 10.62 -17.12 -31.22
CA HIS A 389 10.81 -18.10 -30.16
C HIS A 389 9.52 -18.87 -29.92
N ARG A 390 9.53 -20.16 -30.29
CA ARG A 390 8.47 -21.11 -29.91
C ARG A 390 8.75 -21.65 -28.51
N ILE A 391 7.92 -21.25 -27.55
CA ILE A 391 8.17 -21.41 -26.11
C ILE A 391 8.23 -22.89 -25.71
N ARG A 392 7.32 -23.72 -26.23
CA ARG A 392 7.15 -25.12 -25.85
C ARG A 392 7.86 -26.11 -26.76
N HIS A 393 8.40 -25.66 -27.88
CA HIS A 393 9.16 -26.52 -28.78
C HIS A 393 10.53 -26.93 -28.18
N LEU A 394 10.62 -28.14 -27.62
CA LEU A 394 11.82 -28.65 -26.94
C LEU A 394 12.81 -29.42 -27.82
N ARG A 395 12.55 -29.52 -29.14
CA ARG A 395 13.43 -30.27 -30.05
C ARG A 395 14.84 -29.66 -30.05
N GLY A 396 15.85 -30.52 -29.93
CA GLY A 396 17.26 -30.12 -29.94
C GLY A 396 17.85 -29.82 -28.55
N LEU A 397 17.04 -29.88 -27.49
CA LEU A 397 17.51 -29.81 -26.12
C LEU A 397 17.86 -31.21 -25.59
N SER A 398 18.91 -31.30 -24.77
CA SER A 398 19.24 -32.47 -23.97
C SER A 398 18.18 -32.74 -22.88
N GLU A 399 18.23 -33.92 -22.26
CA GLU A 399 17.33 -34.27 -21.16
C GLU A 399 17.48 -33.33 -19.96
N ALA A 400 18.72 -32.94 -19.63
CA ALA A 400 19.00 -32.01 -18.54
C ALA A 400 18.43 -30.61 -18.82
N GLU A 401 18.55 -30.12 -20.05
CA GLU A 401 17.98 -28.83 -20.46
C GLU A 401 16.45 -28.87 -20.49
N CYS A 402 15.86 -29.98 -20.93
CA CYS A 402 14.41 -30.19 -20.83
C CYS A 402 13.95 -30.21 -19.37
N ALA A 403 14.72 -30.82 -18.46
CA ALA A 403 14.40 -30.84 -17.04
C ALA A 403 14.48 -29.44 -16.42
N ALA A 404 15.52 -28.66 -16.75
CA ALA A 404 15.67 -27.27 -16.31
C ALA A 404 14.49 -26.39 -16.79
N PHE A 405 14.12 -26.48 -18.07
CA PHE A 405 12.95 -25.77 -18.59
C PHE A 405 11.66 -26.15 -17.84
N ARG A 406 11.41 -27.45 -17.65
CA ARG A 406 10.20 -27.94 -16.97
C ARG A 406 10.15 -27.58 -15.49
N SER A 407 11.30 -27.39 -14.83
CA SER A 407 11.37 -26.97 -13.42
C SER A 407 11.38 -25.45 -13.22
N GLY A 408 11.29 -24.67 -14.31
CA GLY A 408 11.35 -23.21 -14.25
C GLY A 408 12.75 -22.66 -13.97
N GLN A 409 13.79 -23.44 -14.23
CA GLN A 409 15.19 -23.01 -14.08
C GLN A 409 15.73 -22.44 -15.40
N PRO A 410 16.73 -21.52 -15.32
CA PRO A 410 17.42 -21.03 -16.51
C PRO A 410 17.85 -22.16 -17.44
N SER A 411 17.57 -21.99 -18.73
CA SER A 411 17.79 -22.99 -19.78
C SER A 411 18.20 -22.30 -21.09
N PRO A 412 18.63 -23.04 -22.14
CA PRO A 412 18.92 -22.42 -23.44
C PRO A 412 17.77 -21.58 -24.00
N LYS A 413 16.52 -21.88 -23.62
CA LYS A 413 15.33 -21.11 -24.03
C LYS A 413 15.26 -19.72 -23.40
N SER A 414 15.38 -19.62 -22.07
CA SER A 414 15.40 -18.33 -21.37
C SER A 414 16.61 -17.49 -21.79
N ARG A 415 17.75 -18.15 -22.01
CA ARG A 415 18.97 -17.49 -22.46
C ARG A 415 18.84 -16.88 -23.84
N ALA A 416 18.27 -17.63 -24.79
CA ALA A 416 18.04 -17.15 -26.15
C ALA A 416 17.07 -15.95 -26.20
N LEU A 417 16.11 -15.88 -25.26
CA LEU A 417 15.25 -14.70 -25.09
C LEU A 417 16.06 -13.52 -24.56
N MET A 418 16.86 -13.69 -23.52
CA MET A 418 17.73 -12.61 -22.99
C MET A 418 18.72 -12.10 -24.04
N ASP A 419 19.33 -12.98 -24.82
CA ASP A 419 20.21 -12.59 -25.93
C ASP A 419 19.43 -11.82 -27.01
N SER A 420 18.15 -12.15 -27.20
CA SER A 420 17.29 -11.43 -28.14
C SER A 420 16.90 -10.04 -27.64
N VAL A 421 16.68 -9.89 -26.33
CA VAL A 421 16.44 -8.59 -25.66
C VAL A 421 17.70 -7.72 -25.74
N ARG A 422 18.87 -8.24 -25.34
CA ARG A 422 20.16 -7.51 -25.39
C ARG A 422 20.47 -6.96 -26.77
N ALA A 423 20.34 -7.82 -27.78
CA ALA A 423 20.60 -7.42 -29.16
C ALA A 423 19.56 -6.41 -29.69
N LEU A 424 18.40 -6.27 -29.06
CA LEU A 424 17.41 -5.26 -29.41
C LEU A 424 17.67 -3.92 -28.70
N CYS A 425 17.91 -3.93 -27.38
CA CYS A 425 18.17 -2.71 -26.61
C CYS A 425 19.54 -2.08 -26.91
N GLY A 426 20.51 -2.90 -27.37
CA GLY A 426 21.89 -2.45 -27.63
C GLY A 426 22.74 -2.35 -26.36
N GLU A 427 24.01 -1.99 -26.53
CA GLU A 427 24.93 -1.80 -25.41
C GLU A 427 24.64 -0.48 -24.67
N GLY A 428 24.75 -0.49 -23.34
CA GLY A 428 24.62 0.72 -22.51
C GLY A 428 23.23 0.98 -21.92
N HIS A 429 22.24 0.11 -22.17
CA HIS A 429 20.87 0.24 -21.64
C HIS A 429 20.44 -0.91 -20.71
N PRO A 430 21.18 -1.21 -19.63
CA PRO A 430 20.91 -2.38 -18.78
C PRO A 430 19.55 -2.31 -18.03
N VAL A 431 19.05 -1.10 -17.73
CA VAL A 431 17.74 -0.93 -17.09
C VAL A 431 16.62 -1.23 -18.09
N GLN A 432 16.72 -0.72 -19.33
CA GLN A 432 15.79 -1.04 -20.40
C GLN A 432 15.79 -2.55 -20.71
N GLU A 433 16.95 -3.19 -20.80
CA GLU A 433 17.09 -4.65 -20.94
C GLU A 433 16.32 -5.39 -19.84
N ALA A 434 16.46 -4.97 -18.59
CA ALA A 434 15.77 -5.59 -17.47
C ALA A 434 14.24 -5.42 -17.56
N VAL A 435 13.74 -4.22 -17.89
CA VAL A 435 12.28 -3.97 -18.05
C VAL A 435 11.70 -4.83 -19.18
N VAL A 436 12.34 -4.81 -20.35
CA VAL A 436 11.90 -5.61 -21.51
C VAL A 436 11.94 -7.10 -21.15
N GLY A 437 13.00 -7.57 -20.50
CA GLY A 437 13.13 -8.96 -20.07
C GLY A 437 12.05 -9.39 -19.07
N PHE A 438 11.76 -8.59 -18.03
CA PHE A 438 10.63 -8.85 -17.13
C PHE A 438 9.28 -8.81 -17.86
N GLY A 439 9.14 -7.96 -18.88
CA GLY A 439 7.98 -7.94 -19.78
C GLY A 439 7.72 -9.25 -20.52
N LEU A 440 8.71 -10.14 -20.62
CA LEU A 440 8.58 -11.50 -21.18
C LEU A 440 8.28 -12.57 -20.12
N SER A 441 8.07 -12.17 -18.86
CA SER A 441 7.62 -13.01 -17.75
C SER A 441 6.15 -12.71 -17.41
N GLN A 442 5.62 -13.28 -16.32
CA GLN A 442 4.26 -13.00 -15.85
C GLN A 442 3.96 -11.50 -15.69
N ALA A 443 4.98 -10.68 -15.44
CA ALA A 443 4.81 -9.24 -15.26
C ALA A 443 4.20 -8.56 -16.50
N GLY A 444 4.54 -9.01 -17.71
CA GLY A 444 3.96 -8.48 -18.95
C GLY A 444 2.47 -8.77 -19.13
N LEU A 445 1.95 -9.80 -18.45
CA LEU A 445 0.53 -10.20 -18.51
C LEU A 445 -0.23 -9.87 -17.22
N ASN A 446 0.33 -9.02 -16.35
CA ASN A 446 -0.28 -8.63 -15.08
C ASN A 446 -1.66 -7.97 -15.25
N LEU A 447 -1.91 -7.30 -16.38
CA LEU A 447 -3.23 -6.74 -16.70
C LEU A 447 -4.30 -7.84 -16.85
N ILE A 448 -4.00 -8.95 -17.52
CA ILE A 448 -4.93 -10.08 -17.64
C ILE A 448 -5.27 -10.62 -16.25
N ARG A 449 -4.26 -10.86 -15.42
CA ARG A 449 -4.42 -11.35 -14.04
C ARG A 449 -5.33 -10.47 -13.20
N ASN A 450 -5.16 -9.16 -13.31
CA ASN A 450 -5.83 -8.20 -12.41
C ASN A 450 -7.20 -7.75 -12.92
N LEU A 451 -7.43 -7.74 -14.24
CA LEU A 451 -8.57 -7.07 -14.86
C LEU A 451 -9.49 -8.01 -15.65
N SER A 452 -9.05 -9.20 -16.06
CA SER A 452 -9.86 -10.07 -16.94
C SER A 452 -11.20 -10.50 -16.32
N SER A 453 -11.31 -10.58 -14.99
CA SER A 453 -12.56 -10.89 -14.30
C SER A 453 -13.67 -9.87 -14.60
N LEU A 454 -13.31 -8.61 -14.87
CA LEU A 454 -14.23 -7.54 -15.24
C LEU A 454 -14.82 -7.71 -16.64
N THR A 455 -14.23 -8.59 -17.46
CA THR A 455 -14.71 -8.88 -18.81
C THR A 455 -15.72 -10.01 -18.87
N GLY A 456 -15.89 -10.75 -17.76
CA GLY A 456 -16.72 -11.95 -17.72
C GLY A 456 -15.99 -13.19 -18.27
N VAL A 457 -14.76 -13.03 -18.76
CA VAL A 457 -13.88 -14.12 -19.21
C VAL A 457 -12.63 -14.16 -18.33
N PRO A 458 -12.73 -14.69 -17.09
CA PRO A 458 -11.61 -14.70 -16.17
C PRO A 458 -10.45 -15.55 -16.71
N ARG A 459 -9.27 -14.96 -16.62
CA ARG A 459 -7.98 -15.45 -17.11
C ARG A 459 -6.88 -15.00 -16.17
N ASP A 460 -5.71 -15.60 -16.31
CA ASP A 460 -4.52 -15.22 -15.53
C ASP A 460 -3.31 -14.96 -16.43
N GLU A 461 -2.18 -14.59 -15.83
CA GLU A 461 -0.88 -14.34 -16.47
C GLU A 461 -0.29 -15.54 -17.22
N HIS A 462 -0.91 -16.72 -17.14
CA HIS A 462 -0.48 -17.94 -17.82
C HIS A 462 -1.40 -18.30 -18.99
N SER A 463 -2.24 -17.35 -19.42
CA SER A 463 -3.11 -17.48 -20.58
C SER A 463 -2.34 -17.50 -21.91
N PRO A 464 -2.88 -18.11 -22.97
CA PRO A 464 -2.27 -18.08 -24.29
C PRO A 464 -2.24 -16.64 -24.82
N CYS A 465 -1.04 -16.12 -25.03
CA CYS A 465 -0.80 -14.76 -25.54
C CYS A 465 0.51 -14.76 -26.32
N ASP A 466 0.50 -14.20 -27.53
CA ASP A 466 1.69 -13.91 -28.29
C ASP A 466 2.29 -12.57 -27.83
N ILE A 467 3.62 -12.48 -27.90
CA ILE A 467 4.34 -11.23 -27.63
C ILE A 467 5.14 -10.87 -28.88
N THR A 468 4.96 -9.66 -29.37
CA THR A 468 5.83 -9.08 -30.39
C THR A 468 6.66 -7.96 -29.79
N VAL A 469 7.97 -8.08 -29.87
CA VAL A 469 8.94 -7.07 -29.43
C VAL A 469 9.57 -6.43 -30.67
N ARG A 470 9.59 -5.10 -30.77
CA ARG A 470 10.14 -4.40 -31.93
C ARG A 470 10.90 -3.13 -31.53
N PRO A 471 11.91 -2.71 -32.31
CA PRO A 471 12.58 -1.44 -32.07
C PRO A 471 11.63 -0.28 -32.39
N GLY A 472 11.84 0.81 -31.68
CA GLY A 472 11.14 2.07 -31.81
C GLY A 472 12.00 3.18 -32.39
N VAL A 473 11.48 4.40 -32.30
CA VAL A 473 12.26 5.62 -32.56
C VAL A 473 13.14 5.94 -31.34
N ALA A 474 14.24 6.65 -31.55
CA ALA A 474 15.11 7.15 -30.46
C ALA A 474 15.63 6.09 -29.45
N GLY A 475 15.67 4.81 -29.83
CA GLY A 475 16.13 3.73 -28.96
C GLY A 475 15.04 3.10 -28.09
N ASP A 476 13.77 3.49 -28.28
CA ASP A 476 12.64 2.86 -27.61
C ASP A 476 12.48 1.39 -28.02
N VAL A 477 11.86 0.60 -27.15
CA VAL A 477 11.44 -0.77 -27.43
C VAL A 477 9.94 -0.90 -27.21
N PHE A 478 9.23 -1.41 -28.21
CA PHE A 478 7.79 -1.66 -28.13
C PHE A 478 7.53 -3.13 -27.82
N LEU A 479 6.63 -3.39 -26.87
CA LEU A 479 6.10 -4.73 -26.57
C LEU A 479 4.60 -4.73 -26.86
N HIS A 480 4.17 -5.61 -27.75
CA HIS A 480 2.78 -5.82 -28.09
C HIS A 480 2.36 -7.21 -27.63
N TYR A 481 1.27 -7.29 -26.89
CA TYR A 481 0.67 -8.51 -26.35
C TYR A 481 -0.67 -8.74 -27.03
N GLU A 482 -0.92 -9.95 -27.53
CA GLU A 482 -2.18 -10.29 -28.17
C GLU A 482 -2.60 -11.74 -27.87
N THR A 483 -3.84 -11.93 -27.44
CA THR A 483 -4.44 -13.28 -27.37
C THR A 483 -4.80 -13.77 -28.77
N PRO A 484 -4.65 -15.08 -29.05
CA PRO A 484 -4.95 -15.63 -30.37
C PRO A 484 -6.42 -15.53 -30.77
N PRO A 485 -6.74 -15.60 -32.08
CA PRO A 485 -8.09 -15.46 -32.60
C PRO A 485 -9.15 -16.38 -31.98
N ASN A 486 -8.75 -17.57 -31.56
CA ASN A 486 -9.63 -18.58 -30.95
C ASN A 486 -9.72 -18.47 -29.42
N SER A 487 -9.07 -17.49 -28.80
CA SER A 487 -9.22 -17.21 -27.37
C SER A 487 -10.59 -16.56 -27.10
N PRO A 488 -11.36 -17.01 -26.09
CA PRO A 488 -12.60 -16.36 -25.71
C PRO A 488 -12.38 -14.98 -25.08
N LEU A 489 -11.17 -14.73 -24.56
CA LEU A 489 -10.73 -13.39 -24.17
C LEU A 489 -10.07 -12.75 -25.39
N ASP A 490 -10.55 -11.58 -25.77
CA ASP A 490 -9.88 -10.68 -26.69
C ASP A 490 -9.04 -9.69 -25.87
N PHE A 491 -7.72 -9.81 -25.96
CA PHE A 491 -6.79 -8.95 -25.25
C PHE A 491 -5.70 -8.46 -26.19
N ARG A 492 -5.51 -7.15 -26.18
CA ARG A 492 -4.41 -6.44 -26.81
C ARG A 492 -3.85 -5.40 -25.85
N ALA A 493 -2.53 -5.37 -25.68
CA ALA A 493 -1.85 -4.31 -24.96
C ALA A 493 -0.55 -3.91 -25.65
N GLU A 494 -0.19 -2.63 -25.61
CA GLU A 494 1.08 -2.13 -26.13
C GLU A 494 1.80 -1.27 -25.09
N TYR A 495 3.06 -1.61 -24.84
CA TYR A 495 3.96 -0.86 -24.00
C TYR A 495 5.11 -0.27 -24.81
N VAL A 496 5.54 0.93 -24.43
CA VAL A 496 6.81 1.52 -24.83
C VAL A 496 7.77 1.45 -23.65
N VAL A 497 9.02 1.05 -23.89
CA VAL A 497 10.09 1.05 -22.90
C VAL A 497 11.22 1.93 -23.40
N HIS A 498 11.51 3.00 -22.66
CA HIS A 498 12.52 3.99 -23.01
C HIS A 498 13.94 3.55 -22.62
N PRO A 499 14.98 4.15 -23.22
CA PRO A 499 16.38 3.80 -22.92
C PRO A 499 16.81 3.95 -21.45
N ASP A 500 16.11 4.78 -20.68
CA ASP A 500 16.33 4.99 -19.25
C ASP A 500 15.63 3.93 -18.36
N GLY A 501 14.81 3.06 -18.95
CA GLY A 501 14.02 2.04 -18.27
C GLY A 501 12.65 2.51 -17.79
N SER A 502 12.23 3.73 -18.07
CA SER A 502 10.82 4.12 -17.92
C SER A 502 9.95 3.37 -18.95
N SER A 503 8.69 3.11 -18.61
CA SER A 503 7.76 2.43 -19.52
C SER A 503 6.34 2.93 -19.38
N GLU A 504 5.61 2.89 -20.49
CA GLU A 504 4.27 3.45 -20.61
C GLU A 504 3.34 2.50 -21.35
N LEU A 505 2.14 2.28 -20.83
CA LEU A 505 1.05 1.60 -21.54
C LEU A 505 0.40 2.57 -22.52
N THR A 506 0.51 2.28 -23.81
CA THR A 506 0.06 3.14 -24.93
C THR A 506 -1.20 2.64 -25.62
N ALA A 507 -1.53 1.36 -25.47
CA ALA A 507 -2.80 0.80 -25.94
C ALA A 507 -3.26 -0.31 -25.00
N LEU A 508 -4.58 -0.37 -24.77
CA LEU A 508 -5.24 -1.47 -24.08
C LEU A 508 -6.62 -1.66 -24.70
N ASP A 509 -6.92 -2.91 -25.05
CA ASP A 509 -8.25 -3.39 -25.37
C ASP A 509 -8.40 -4.80 -24.79
N MET A 510 -9.39 -5.00 -23.92
CA MET A 510 -9.60 -6.28 -23.24
C MET A 510 -11.09 -6.56 -23.07
N GLY A 511 -11.61 -7.65 -23.61
CA GLY A 511 -13.03 -7.97 -23.46
C GLY A 511 -13.36 -9.41 -23.85
N PRO A 512 -14.63 -9.81 -23.72
CA PRO A 512 -15.09 -11.01 -24.38
C PRO A 512 -14.91 -10.87 -25.90
N ARG A 513 -14.48 -11.94 -26.55
CA ARG A 513 -14.41 -11.98 -28.01
C ARG A 513 -15.81 -12.16 -28.58
N ASP A 514 -16.26 -11.23 -29.41
CA ASP A 514 -17.54 -11.33 -30.10
C ASP A 514 -17.45 -12.44 -31.15
N VAL A 515 -18.08 -13.59 -30.90
CA VAL A 515 -18.15 -14.71 -31.85
C VAL A 515 -19.21 -14.46 -32.95
N THR A 516 -19.53 -13.19 -33.24
CA THR A 516 -20.57 -12.81 -34.21
C THR A 516 -20.00 -12.09 -35.42
N ALA A 517 -19.04 -12.72 -36.08
CA ALA A 517 -18.68 -12.44 -37.47
C ALA A 517 -17.98 -13.68 -38.02
N ASP A 518 -18.54 -14.26 -39.09
CA ASP A 518 -18.09 -15.46 -39.81
C ASP A 518 -18.67 -16.81 -39.34
N GLU A 519 -20.00 -16.93 -39.39
CA GLU A 519 -20.66 -18.15 -39.90
C GLU A 519 -21.29 -17.87 -41.27
#